data_AF-A0A9D6E174-F1
#
_entry.id   AF-A0A9D6E174-F1
#
_cell.length_a   1.000
_cell.length_b   1.000
_cell.length_c   1.000
_cell.angle_alpha   90.00
_cell.angle_beta   90.00
_cell.angle_gamma   90.00
#
_symmetry.space_group_name_H-M   'P 1'
#
loop_
_entity.id
_entity.type
_entity.pdbx_description
1 polymer ?
#
loop_
_entity_poly.entity_id
_entity_poly.type
_entity_poly.pdbx_seq_one_letter_code
_entity_poly.pdbx_strand_id
1 'polypeptide(L)' 'MPPHGAREFHKALEPYYAKAPERQRFIEFEGVGHFMPEEAWNRLWNNVLSWFERFLDRK' A
#
# COMPACT_ATOMS: atom_id res chain seq x y z
N MET A 1 -10.32 7.86 -9.41
CA MET A 1 -11.10 7.09 -8.42
C MET A 1 -11.03 7.82 -7.08
N PRO A 2 -12.16 8.06 -6.40
CA PRO A 2 -12.15 8.62 -5.05
C PRO A 2 -11.46 7.66 -4.04
N PRO A 3 -10.74 8.17 -3.02
CA PRO A 3 -9.94 7.34 -2.11
C PRO A 3 -10.77 6.57 -1.06
N HIS A 4 -12.03 6.95 -0.85
CA HIS A 4 -12.89 6.44 0.23
C HIS A 4 -12.95 4.91 0.30
N GLY A 5 -13.25 4.26 -0.83
CA GLY A 5 -13.39 2.80 -0.85
C GLY A 5 -12.11 2.07 -0.46
N ALA A 6 -10.93 2.62 -0.80
CA ALA A 6 -9.66 2.03 -0.41
C ALA A 6 -9.39 2.15 1.11
N ARG A 7 -9.74 3.29 1.72
CA ARG A 7 -9.64 3.50 3.17
C ARG A 7 -10.55 2.54 3.95
N GLU A 8 -11.81 2.44 3.55
CA GLU A 8 -12.77 1.55 4.20
C GLU A 8 -12.36 0.09 4.05
N PHE A 9 -11.92 -0.31 2.85
CA PHE A 9 -11.44 -1.65 2.61
C PHE A 9 -10.21 -1.97 3.46
N HIS A 10 -9.25 -1.04 3.57
CA HIS A 10 -8.10 -1.23 4.44
C HIS A 10 -8.51 -1.46 5.90
N LYS A 11 -9.44 -0.66 6.43
CA LYS A 11 -9.96 -0.85 7.79
C LYS A 11 -10.67 -2.19 7.95
N ALA A 12 -11.48 -2.60 6.97
CA ALA A 12 -12.16 -3.89 6.99
C ALA A 12 -11.19 -5.09 6.97
N LEU A 13 -9.96 -4.91 6.49
CA LEU A 13 -8.93 -5.94 6.47
C LEU A 13 -8.20 -6.11 7.82
N GLU A 14 -8.27 -5.15 8.74
CA GLU A 14 -7.53 -5.18 10.03
C GLU A 14 -7.69 -6.51 10.79
N PRO A 15 -8.89 -7.09 10.95
CA PRO A 15 -9.05 -8.35 11.68
C PRO A 15 -8.32 -9.53 11.01
N TYR A 16 -8.21 -9.52 9.68
CA TYR A 16 -7.57 -10.59 8.91
C TYR A 16 -6.05 -10.56 8.98
N TYR A 17 -5.47 -9.39 9.32
CA TYR A 17 -4.04 -9.21 9.50
C TYR A 17 -3.60 -9.19 10.96
N ALA A 18 -4.49 -9.49 11.92
CA ALA A 18 -4.20 -9.41 13.35
C ALA A 18 -2.95 -10.19 13.82
N LYS A 19 -2.60 -11.29 13.13
CA LYS A 19 -1.41 -12.11 13.45
C LYS A 19 -0.11 -11.63 12.79
N ALA A 20 -0.21 -10.72 11.82
CA ALA A 20 0.93 -10.15 11.10
C ALA A 20 0.58 -8.72 10.63
N PRO A 21 0.30 -7.79 11.57
CA PRO A 21 -0.16 -6.44 11.25
C PRO A 21 0.85 -5.67 10.38
N GLU A 22 2.14 -5.98 10.49
CA GLU A 22 3.21 -5.40 9.68
C GLU A 22 3.11 -5.72 8.18
N ARG A 23 2.35 -6.77 7.80
CA ARG A 23 2.08 -7.11 6.40
C ARG A 23 0.96 -6.26 5.81
N GLN A 24 0.15 -5.61 6.64
CA GLN A 24 -0.91 -4.71 6.20
C GLN A 24 -0.37 -3.28 6.08
N ARG A 25 -0.52 -2.65 4.92
CA ARG A 25 -0.04 -1.28 4.72
C ARG A 25 -0.99 -0.49 3.82
N PHE A 26 -1.16 0.78 4.12
CA PHE A 26 -1.94 1.73 3.33
C PHE A 26 -1.18 3.04 3.20
N ILE A 27 -1.04 3.55 1.98
CA ILE A 27 -0.29 4.76 1.67
C ILE A 27 -1.14 5.59 0.73
N GLU A 28 -1.37 6.85 1.08
CA GLU A 28 -2.00 7.82 0.20
C GLU A 28 -0.97 8.83 -0.33
N PHE A 29 -1.15 9.22 -1.58
CA PHE A 29 -0.35 10.23 -2.24
C PHE A 29 -1.20 11.49 -2.38
N GLU A 30 -1.04 12.43 -1.44
CA GLU A 30 -1.84 13.64 -1.39
C GLU A 30 -1.68 14.48 -2.68
N GLY A 31 -2.80 14.97 -3.21
CA GLY A 31 -2.82 15.75 -4.45
C GLY A 31 -2.52 14.95 -5.73
N VAL A 32 -2.19 13.65 -5.62
CA VAL A 32 -1.87 12.82 -6.77
C VAL A 32 -3.14 12.14 -7.30
N GLY A 33 -3.42 12.37 -8.58
CA GLY A 33 -4.54 11.76 -9.29
C GLY A 33 -4.28 10.32 -9.71
N HIS A 34 -5.17 9.78 -10.55
CA HIS A 34 -5.01 8.42 -11.08
C HIS A 34 -3.74 8.26 -11.91
N PHE A 35 -3.36 9.29 -12.67
CA PHE A 35 -2.09 9.37 -13.36
C PHE A 35 -1.07 10.04 -12.45
N MET A 36 -0.11 9.25 -11.99
CA MET A 36 0.89 9.71 -11.03
C MET A 36 2.04 10.42 -11.75
N PRO A 37 2.54 11.55 -11.21
CA PRO A 37 3.83 12.08 -11.60
C PRO A 37 4.94 11.04 -11.36
N GLU A 38 6.03 11.14 -12.12
CA GLU A 38 7.15 10.19 -12.07
C GLU A 38 7.71 9.99 -10.65
N GLU A 39 7.87 11.07 -9.89
CA GLU A 39 8.36 11.00 -8.50
C GLU A 39 7.44 10.14 -7.61
N ALA A 40 6.14 10.38 -7.68
CA ALA A 40 5.15 9.63 -6.92
C ALA A 40 5.09 8.17 -7.38
N TRP A 41 5.26 7.92 -8.68
CA TRP A 41 5.30 6.58 -9.27
C TRP A 41 6.51 5.77 -8.77
N ASN A 42 7.70 6.38 -8.78
CA ASN A 42 8.91 5.74 -8.26
C ASN A 42 8.77 5.42 -6.77
N ARG A 43 8.20 6.35 -5.99
CA ARG A 43 7.90 6.10 -4.57
C ARG A 43 6.89 4.97 -4.37
N LEU A 44 5.87 4.86 -5.22
CA LEU A 44 4.91 3.75 -5.18
C LEU A 44 5.64 2.41 -5.37
N TRP A 45 6.43 2.28 -6.43
CA TRP A 45 7.10 1.01 -6.73
C TRP A 45 8.14 0.62 -5.70
N ASN A 46 8.90 1.58 -5.16
CA ASN A 46 9.83 1.30 -4.06
C ASN A 46 9.09 0.71 -2.85
N ASN A 47 7.91 1.23 -2.49
CA ASN A 47 7.12 0.67 -1.39
C ASN A 47 6.61 -0.75 -1.68
N VAL A 48 6.19 -1.00 -2.92
CA VAL A 48 5.74 -2.34 -3.34
C VAL A 48 6.90 -3.32 -3.26
N LEU A 49 8.02 -3.04 -3.92
CA LEU A 49 9.17 -3.94 -3.98
C LEU A 49 9.73 -4.23 -2.58
N SER A 50 9.90 -3.22 -1.73
CA SER A 50 10.37 -3.45 -0.35
C SER A 50 9.40 -4.29 0.50
N TRP A 51 8.09 -4.23 0.23
CA TRP A 51 7.14 -5.11 0.89
C TRP A 51 7.31 -6.56 0.43
N PHE A 52 7.47 -6.78 -0.88
CA PHE A 52 7.71 -8.11 -1.45
C PHE A 52 9.02 -8.71 -0.93
N GLU A 53 10.12 -7.96 -0.96
CA GLU A 53 11.42 -8.37 -0.44
C GLU A 53 11.34 -8.77 1.04
N ARG A 54 10.58 -8.02 1.85
CA ARG A 54 10.48 -8.29 3.29
C ARG A 54 9.65 -9.54 3.62
N PHE A 55 8.59 -9.82 2.86
CA PHE A 55 7.57 -10.79 3.28
C PHE A 55 7.36 -11.98 2.35
N LEU A 56 7.87 -11.93 1.12
CA LEU A 56 7.67 -12.96 0.10
C LEU A 56 8.96 -13.47 -0.50
N ASP A 57 10.05 -12.69 -0.46
CA ASP A 57 11.36 -13.17 -0.91
C ASP A 57 11.86 -14.24 0.07
N ARG A 58 11.77 -15.50 -0.35
CA ARG A 58 12.38 -16.64 0.33
C ARG A 58 13.76 -16.83 -0.27
N LYS A 59 14.77 -16.26 0.37
CA LYS A 59 16.12 -16.79 0.23
C LYS A 59 16.22 -18.20 0.81
#